data_AF-F0ZTR0-F1
#
_entry.id   AF-F0ZTR0-F1
#
_cell.length_a   1.000
_cell.length_b   1.000
_cell.length_c   1.000
_cell.angle_alpha   90.00
_cell.angle_beta   90.00
_cell.angle_gamma   90.00
#
_symmetry.space_group_name_H-M   'P 1'
#
loop_
_entity.id
_entity.type
_entity.pdbx_description
1 polymer ?
#
loop_
_entity_poly.entity_id
_entity_poly.type
_entity_poly.pdbx_seq_one_letter_code
_entity_poly.pdbx_strand_id
1 'polypeptide(L)'
;MSELTASPSSSSTTDNNTTTTNNNNTNTNNSNSSSLLKSNQVLIRIYFIDDTHKTLSIDPNNTTGDQLWEMVSEKIGINNKDSECFFIWAQNDEIEWLLFNHQNISEIIKNWGVLEKRYCNKDEPTSPILSGFSSIRGKTPSSPNISSSGLNNSGGIPPPSSPSSPGYSTGTIKGFLTLGKKNKISGASSNNSSSAISTTIASEHASKLRSSFPTLGEEGHFRLVYRPTSVLPLEAERSINKPEAVHLFYIQAIHNVIHSNYPCEEDVALKLASIQLQVLVGDQKLEHQDHLRESISRYIPSHMLSKRKPEEWEQLIIPQHALLRGSESLQLKKSYLETCQRWLYYGSTFFKAKYIPSNTSFFTQEFEGKVSIGINGNGFHIIDPKVMKMVSYSYRDIVAWDSSSNSFTIKFHNPNSSKSDSTKNYIFKTPQGELINDLLSDWSVEWETELKKQTKKK
;
A
#
# COMPACT_ATOMS: atom_id res chain seq x y z
N MET A 1 -11.21 78.28 44.70
CA MET A 1 -12.60 77.95 44.33
C MET A 1 -12.69 76.44 44.36
N SER A 2 -12.86 75.89 45.56
CA SER A 2 -14.18 75.53 46.15
C SER A 2 -14.63 74.19 45.59
N GLU A 3 -15.01 73.16 46.33
CA GLU A 3 -15.00 72.76 47.74
C GLU A 3 -15.87 71.49 47.75
N LEU A 4 -15.53 70.48 48.59
CA LEU A 4 -16.48 69.65 49.37
C LEU A 4 -17.46 68.73 48.57
N THR A 5 -17.93 67.55 48.98
CA THR A 5 -17.88 66.77 50.23
C THR A 5 -18.59 65.42 50.03
N ALA A 6 -18.15 64.43 50.84
CA ALA A 6 -18.95 63.46 51.61
C ALA A 6 -19.81 62.38 50.91
N SER A 7 -19.30 61.14 50.93
CA SER A 7 -19.66 59.98 51.80
C SER A 7 -21.14 59.66 52.18
N PRO A 8 -21.45 58.48 52.80
CA PRO A 8 -22.47 57.54 52.31
C PRO A 8 -23.58 57.26 53.35
N SER A 9 -24.60 56.44 53.03
CA SER A 9 -25.42 55.82 54.07
C SER A 9 -26.22 54.59 53.60
N SER A 10 -25.99 53.50 54.32
CA SER A 10 -26.74 52.25 54.42
C SER A 10 -28.03 52.37 55.25
N SER A 11 -29.04 51.52 54.97
CA SER A 11 -29.94 50.82 55.94
C SER A 11 -31.21 50.33 55.20
N SER A 12 -31.36 49.03 54.94
CA SER A 12 -32.08 48.02 55.75
C SER A 12 -33.59 48.26 55.93
N THR A 13 -34.41 47.40 55.33
CA THR A 13 -35.71 47.01 55.90
C THR A 13 -36.16 45.66 55.33
N THR A 14 -36.17 44.65 56.20
CA THR A 14 -36.94 43.41 56.11
C THR A 14 -38.42 43.70 56.33
N ASP A 15 -39.32 43.06 55.59
CA ASP A 15 -40.55 42.49 56.14
C ASP A 15 -41.20 41.46 55.21
N ASN A 16 -41.75 40.43 55.86
CA ASN A 16 -42.34 39.22 55.30
C ASN A 16 -43.74 39.46 54.71
N ASN A 17 -44.14 38.70 53.66
CA ASN A 17 -45.40 37.95 53.68
C ASN A 17 -45.59 36.97 52.51
N THR A 18 -46.43 36.00 52.82
CA THR A 18 -46.64 34.66 52.26
C THR A 18 -47.48 34.62 50.98
N THR A 19 -47.30 33.51 50.23
CA THR A 19 -48.31 32.73 49.47
C THR A 19 -48.41 32.92 47.94
N THR A 20 -48.37 31.75 47.27
CA THR A 20 -49.12 31.34 46.06
C THR A 20 -48.34 31.24 44.73
N THR A 21 -47.99 29.99 44.40
CA THR A 21 -48.22 29.28 43.12
C THR A 21 -48.38 30.13 41.85
N ASN A 22 -47.44 30.02 40.90
CA ASN A 22 -47.63 29.28 39.64
C ASN A 22 -46.48 29.45 38.64
N ASN A 23 -46.30 28.37 37.89
CA ASN A 23 -45.31 28.12 36.85
C ASN A 23 -45.23 29.17 35.74
N ASN A 24 -44.00 29.46 35.32
CA ASN A 24 -43.47 29.33 33.94
C ASN A 24 -42.44 30.43 33.68
N ASN A 25 -41.15 30.07 33.66
CA ASN A 25 -40.22 30.74 32.75
C ASN A 25 -38.97 29.88 32.48
N THR A 26 -38.87 29.50 31.21
CA THR A 26 -37.67 29.36 30.37
C THR A 26 -36.32 29.61 31.05
N ASN A 27 -35.57 28.54 31.31
CA ASN A 27 -34.12 28.65 31.49
C ASN A 27 -33.42 28.24 30.19
N THR A 28 -32.85 29.26 29.57
CA THR A 28 -31.81 29.20 28.55
C THR A 28 -30.59 28.46 29.11
N ASN A 29 -30.41 27.20 28.71
CA ASN A 29 -29.15 26.50 28.92
C ASN A 29 -28.24 26.71 27.70
N ASN A 30 -27.20 27.48 27.98
CA ASN A 30 -26.03 27.71 27.16
C ASN A 30 -25.33 26.35 26.91
N SER A 31 -25.51 25.77 25.72
CA SER A 31 -24.81 24.55 25.32
C SER A 31 -23.43 24.91 24.76
N ASN A 32 -22.42 24.77 25.63
CA ASN A 32 -21.03 24.60 25.21
C ASN A 32 -20.96 23.47 24.17
N SER A 33 -20.66 23.81 22.93
CA SER A 33 -20.47 22.89 21.81
C SER A 33 -19.09 22.21 21.89
N SER A 34 -18.88 21.36 22.90
CA SER A 34 -17.90 20.28 22.80
C SER A 34 -18.57 19.13 22.06
N SER A 35 -18.13 18.84 20.84
CA SER A 35 -18.63 17.73 20.03
C SER A 35 -18.40 16.40 20.75
N LEU A 36 -19.40 15.91 21.49
CA LEU A 36 -19.42 14.54 21.98
C LEU A 36 -19.41 13.62 20.75
N LEU A 37 -18.35 12.83 20.60
CA LEU A 37 -18.34 11.68 19.70
C LEU A 37 -19.58 10.82 20.00
N LYS A 38 -20.30 10.37 18.97
CA LYS A 38 -21.40 9.40 19.16
C LYS A 38 -20.84 8.17 19.88
N SER A 39 -21.62 7.53 20.73
CA SER A 39 -21.18 6.55 21.76
C SER A 39 -20.32 5.37 21.30
N ASN A 40 -20.15 5.14 19.98
CA ASN A 40 -19.32 4.05 19.40
C ASN A 40 -18.23 4.54 18.42
N GLN A 41 -17.99 5.85 18.31
CA GLN A 41 -17.00 6.38 17.37
C GLN A 41 -15.58 6.35 17.95
N VAL A 42 -14.65 5.84 17.15
CA VAL A 42 -13.21 5.76 17.45
C VAL A 42 -12.44 6.60 16.45
N LEU A 43 -11.39 7.28 16.92
CA LEU A 43 -10.44 7.97 16.05
C LEU A 43 -9.36 7.00 15.58
N ILE A 44 -9.18 6.89 14.27
CA ILE A 44 -8.18 6.03 13.64
C ILE A 44 -7.23 6.87 12.80
N ARG A 45 -5.95 6.49 12.76
CA ARG A 45 -4.96 7.09 11.85
C ARG A 45 -4.83 6.22 10.60
N ILE A 46 -4.97 6.86 9.45
CA ILE A 46 -4.64 6.28 8.15
C ILE A 46 -3.33 6.91 7.71
N TYR A 47 -2.28 6.09 7.66
CA TYR A 47 -0.94 6.50 7.28
C TYR A 47 -0.78 6.52 5.76
N PHE A 48 0.19 7.30 5.32
CA PHE A 48 0.78 7.22 3.99
C PHE A 48 2.15 6.55 4.10
N ILE A 49 2.78 6.28 2.96
CA ILE A 49 4.05 5.54 2.92
C ILE A 49 5.23 6.33 3.52
N ASP A 50 5.08 7.65 3.67
CA ASP A 50 6.07 8.56 4.29
C ASP A 50 5.81 8.80 5.78
N ASP A 51 4.99 7.94 6.41
CA ASP A 51 4.57 7.98 7.82
C ASP A 51 3.71 9.19 8.22
N THR A 52 3.42 10.10 7.29
CA THR A 52 2.39 11.12 7.52
C THR A 52 1.02 10.45 7.58
N HIS A 53 0.03 11.06 8.23
CA HIS A 53 -1.28 10.44 8.41
C HIS A 53 -2.44 11.43 8.42
N LYS A 54 -3.64 10.91 8.12
CA LYS A 54 -4.92 11.58 8.39
C LYS A 54 -5.67 10.83 9.48
N THR A 55 -6.24 11.58 10.42
CA THR A 55 -7.10 11.01 11.45
C THR A 55 -8.56 11.05 11.00
N LEU A 56 -9.27 9.93 11.10
CA LEU A 56 -10.69 9.79 10.78
C LEU A 56 -11.46 9.31 12.01
N SER A 57 -12.71 9.75 12.15
CA SER A 57 -13.63 9.22 13.15
C SER A 57 -14.54 8.19 12.49
N ILE A 58 -14.51 6.95 12.96
CA ILE A 58 -15.28 5.84 12.40
C ILE A 58 -15.96 5.02 13.50
N ASP A 59 -17.01 4.28 13.15
CA ASP A 59 -17.54 3.21 13.99
C ASP A 59 -16.94 1.87 13.48
N PRO A 60 -16.00 1.23 14.21
CA PRO A 60 -15.31 0.03 13.72
C PRO A 60 -16.21 -1.16 13.40
N ASN A 61 -17.42 -1.21 13.96
CA ASN A 61 -18.36 -2.32 13.76
C ASN A 61 -19.26 -2.11 12.55
N ASN A 62 -19.45 -0.86 12.12
CA ASN A 62 -20.38 -0.53 11.04
C ASN A 62 -19.68 0.10 9.82
N THR A 63 -18.42 0.49 9.95
CA THR A 63 -17.64 1.08 8.86
C THR A 63 -16.98 -0.03 8.06
N THR A 64 -17.37 -0.16 6.80
CA THR A 64 -16.76 -1.10 5.86
C THR A 64 -15.48 -0.53 5.26
N GLY A 65 -14.64 -1.40 4.67
CA GLY A 65 -13.45 -0.99 3.91
C GLY A 65 -13.76 0.04 2.81
N ASP A 66 -14.87 -0.10 2.09
CA ASP A 66 -15.29 0.84 1.04
C ASP A 66 -15.65 2.22 1.59
N GLN A 67 -16.41 2.26 2.68
CA GLN A 67 -16.77 3.53 3.32
C GLN A 67 -15.52 4.23 3.84
N LEU A 68 -14.61 3.48 4.45
CA LEU A 68 -13.35 4.02 4.92
C LEU A 68 -12.49 4.56 3.76
N TRP A 69 -12.41 3.81 2.65
CA TRP A 69 -11.71 4.24 1.44
C TRP A 69 -12.29 5.53 0.86
N GLU A 70 -13.62 5.65 0.80
CA GLU A 70 -14.31 6.86 0.32
C GLU A 70 -14.01 8.05 1.24
N MET A 71 -14.10 7.87 2.56
CA MET A 71 -13.76 8.90 3.55
C MET A 71 -12.31 9.38 3.44
N VAL A 72 -11.35 8.47 3.22
CA VAL A 72 -9.93 8.82 3.04
C VAL A 72 -9.72 9.56 1.72
N SER A 73 -10.29 9.04 0.63
CA SER A 73 -10.15 9.62 -0.71
C SER A 73 -10.71 11.04 -0.76
N GLU A 74 -11.91 11.26 -0.19
CA GLU A 74 -12.52 12.59 -0.07
C GLU A 74 -11.66 13.53 0.79
N LYS A 75 -11.13 13.05 1.91
CA LYS A 75 -10.30 13.86 2.82
C LYS A 75 -8.95 14.27 2.24
N ILE A 76 -8.37 13.44 1.37
CA ILE A 76 -7.15 13.78 0.61
C ILE A 76 -7.51 14.67 -0.57
N GLY A 77 -8.76 14.63 -1.03
CA GLY A 77 -9.20 15.29 -2.23
C GLY A 77 -8.75 14.53 -3.47
N ILE A 78 -8.77 13.19 -3.48
CA ILE A 78 -8.66 12.37 -4.70
C ILE A 78 -10.04 11.78 -4.96
N ASN A 79 -10.60 12.03 -6.15
CA ASN A 79 -12.01 11.74 -6.44
C ASN A 79 -12.12 10.92 -7.74
N ASN A 80 -13.26 10.26 -7.92
CA ASN A 80 -13.63 9.58 -9.17
C ASN A 80 -12.67 8.43 -9.54
N LYS A 81 -12.20 8.40 -10.79
CA LYS A 81 -11.35 7.34 -11.33
C LYS A 81 -9.94 7.35 -10.73
N ASP A 82 -9.43 8.50 -10.34
CA ASP A 82 -8.06 8.61 -9.80
C ASP A 82 -7.95 7.91 -8.45
N SER A 83 -9.01 7.92 -7.64
CA SER A 83 -9.02 7.20 -6.35
C SER A 83 -9.02 5.69 -6.52
N GLU A 84 -9.46 5.15 -7.66
CA GLU A 84 -9.45 3.70 -7.94
C GLU A 84 -8.02 3.15 -8.07
N CYS A 85 -7.00 4.01 -8.13
CA CYS A 85 -5.60 3.60 -8.13
C CYS A 85 -5.05 3.38 -6.72
N PHE A 86 -5.76 3.80 -5.67
CA PHE A 86 -5.31 3.75 -4.29
C PHE A 86 -6.29 2.98 -3.43
N PHE A 87 -5.78 2.23 -2.47
CA PHE A 87 -6.62 1.48 -1.52
C PHE A 87 -6.02 1.54 -0.13
N ILE A 88 -6.80 1.08 0.85
CA ILE A 88 -6.35 0.96 2.23
C ILE A 88 -5.81 -0.45 2.45
N TRP A 89 -4.64 -0.51 3.07
CA TRP A 89 -3.93 -1.73 3.40
C TRP A 89 -3.76 -1.81 4.91
N ALA A 90 -3.93 -2.99 5.48
CA ALA A 90 -3.43 -3.33 6.81
C ALA A 90 -1.99 -3.84 6.64
N GLN A 91 -1.02 -3.15 7.24
CA GLN A 91 0.40 -3.41 7.04
C GLN A 91 1.15 -3.50 8.37
N ASN A 92 2.04 -4.48 8.47
CA ASN A 92 3.15 -4.49 9.43
C ASN A 92 4.49 -4.62 8.69
N ASP A 93 5.58 -4.88 9.41
CA ASP A 93 6.92 -4.99 8.83
C ASP A 93 7.08 -6.19 7.87
N GLU A 94 6.18 -7.18 7.93
CA GLU A 94 6.32 -8.45 7.23
C GLU A 94 5.20 -8.76 6.22
N ILE A 95 3.98 -8.24 6.45
CA ILE A 95 2.78 -8.51 5.67
C ILE A 95 2.10 -7.18 5.28
N GLU A 96 1.65 -7.13 4.04
CA GLU A 96 0.76 -6.10 3.51
C GLU A 96 -0.55 -6.76 3.04
N TRP A 97 -1.66 -6.39 3.65
CA TRP A 97 -2.97 -6.99 3.37
C TRP A 97 -3.96 -5.94 2.87
N LEU A 98 -4.50 -6.14 1.66
CA LEU A 98 -5.50 -5.24 1.10
C LEU A 98 -6.83 -5.37 1.85
N LEU A 99 -7.41 -4.24 2.26
CA LEU A 99 -8.72 -4.24 2.90
C LEU A 99 -9.82 -4.32 1.84
N PHE A 100 -10.64 -5.37 1.93
CA PHE A 100 -11.73 -5.55 0.99
C PHE A 100 -12.94 -4.69 1.32
N ASN A 101 -13.62 -4.29 0.25
CA ASN A 101 -14.81 -3.46 0.19
C ASN A 101 -15.89 -3.74 1.25
N HIS A 102 -16.16 -5.01 1.54
CA HIS A 102 -17.26 -5.45 2.41
C HIS A 102 -16.84 -5.83 3.83
N GLN A 103 -15.54 -5.87 4.12
CA GLN A 103 -15.05 -6.28 5.43
C GLN A 103 -15.20 -5.15 6.44
N ASN A 104 -15.66 -5.48 7.65
CA ASN A 104 -15.69 -4.54 8.76
C ASN A 104 -14.30 -4.44 9.38
N ILE A 105 -13.88 -3.22 9.72
CA ILE A 105 -12.55 -2.98 10.29
C ILE A 105 -12.33 -3.79 11.58
N SER A 106 -13.37 -3.99 12.41
CA SER A 106 -13.28 -4.81 13.61
C SER A 106 -12.95 -6.29 13.36
N GLU A 107 -13.33 -6.84 12.21
CA GLU A 107 -13.05 -8.23 11.83
C GLU A 107 -11.57 -8.42 11.47
N ILE A 108 -11.01 -7.48 10.70
CA ILE A 108 -9.57 -7.50 10.36
C ILE A 108 -8.72 -7.44 11.62
N ILE A 109 -9.07 -6.57 12.57
CA ILE A 109 -8.32 -6.42 13.83
C ILE A 109 -8.32 -7.73 14.62
N LYS A 110 -9.48 -8.38 14.77
CA LYS A 110 -9.60 -9.66 15.50
C LYS A 110 -8.77 -10.77 14.87
N ASN A 111 -8.66 -10.74 13.55
CA ASN A 111 -8.08 -11.81 12.78
C ASN A 111 -6.60 -11.62 12.42
N TRP A 112 -6.01 -10.45 12.72
CA TRP A 112 -4.65 -10.11 12.34
C TRP A 112 -3.61 -11.11 12.85
N GLY A 113 -3.71 -11.54 14.11
CA GLY A 113 -2.78 -12.51 14.68
C GLY A 113 -2.80 -13.88 13.99
N VAL A 114 -3.87 -14.23 13.28
CA VAL A 114 -3.92 -15.46 12.46
C VAL A 114 -3.18 -15.27 11.14
N LEU A 115 -3.32 -14.09 10.52
CA LEU A 115 -2.60 -13.74 9.29
C LEU A 115 -1.08 -13.68 9.54
N GLU A 116 -0.67 -13.05 10.63
CA GLU A 116 0.73 -12.97 11.05
C GLU A 116 1.32 -14.37 11.24
N LYS A 117 0.68 -15.24 12.02
CA LYS A 117 1.16 -16.62 12.21
C LYS A 117 1.30 -17.41 10.91
N ARG A 118 0.47 -17.15 9.90
CA ARG A 118 0.48 -17.91 8.63
C ARG A 118 1.60 -17.47 7.69
N TYR A 119 1.87 -16.17 7.58
CA TYR A 119 2.78 -15.63 6.56
C TYR A 119 4.11 -15.08 7.13
N CYS A 120 4.23 -14.91 8.45
CA CYS A 120 5.44 -14.42 9.13
C CYS A 120 6.26 -15.55 9.77
N ASN A 121 5.61 -16.53 10.41
CA ASN A 121 6.32 -17.53 11.22
C ASN A 121 7.02 -18.58 10.36
N LYS A 122 8.34 -18.70 10.55
CA LYS A 122 9.22 -19.61 9.78
C LYS A 122 9.26 -21.04 10.35
N ASP A 123 8.73 -21.26 11.55
CA ASP A 123 9.00 -22.45 12.38
C ASP A 123 7.79 -23.38 12.62
N GLU A 124 6.58 -23.06 12.16
CA GLU A 124 5.41 -23.95 12.27
C GLU A 124 4.86 -24.37 10.89
N PRO A 125 4.88 -25.68 10.54
CA PRO A 125 4.35 -26.18 9.27
C PRO A 125 2.82 -26.33 9.22
N THR A 126 2.08 -25.81 10.20
CA THR A 126 0.61 -25.95 10.24
C THR A 126 -0.08 -24.62 10.06
N SER A 127 -0.66 -24.40 8.88
CA SER A 127 -1.56 -23.28 8.62
C SER A 127 -2.76 -23.37 9.57
N PRO A 128 -3.01 -22.39 10.46
CA PRO A 128 -4.28 -22.33 11.16
C PRO A 128 -5.40 -22.14 10.13
N ILE A 129 -6.44 -22.97 10.21
CA ILE A 129 -7.65 -22.84 9.39
C ILE A 129 -8.36 -21.57 9.86
N LEU A 130 -8.56 -20.64 8.93
CA LEU A 130 -9.32 -19.41 9.13
C LEU A 130 -10.82 -19.76 9.29
N SER A 131 -11.24 -20.24 10.47
CA SER A 131 -12.66 -20.35 10.80
C SER A 131 -13.17 -18.95 11.15
N GLY A 132 -13.74 -18.25 10.17
CA GLY A 132 -14.29 -16.90 10.38
C GLY A 132 -14.01 -15.96 9.21
N PHE A 133 -12.91 -16.16 8.48
CA PHE A 133 -12.87 -15.70 7.09
C PHE A 133 -13.62 -16.73 6.27
N SER A 134 -14.66 -16.29 5.57
CA SER A 134 -15.22 -17.11 4.50
C SER A 134 -14.12 -17.31 3.46
N SER A 135 -13.37 -18.41 3.54
CA SER A 135 -12.70 -18.97 2.37
C SER A 135 -13.81 -19.46 1.45
N ILE A 136 -14.25 -18.60 0.52
CA ILE A 136 -15.17 -19.00 -0.54
C ILE A 136 -14.36 -19.77 -1.58
N ARG A 137 -14.04 -21.03 -1.29
CA ARG A 137 -14.39 -22.13 -2.19
C ARG A 137 -14.17 -23.50 -1.57
N GLY A 138 -15.26 -24.24 -1.44
CA GLY A 138 -15.20 -25.69 -1.37
C GLY A 138 -14.94 -26.32 -2.75
N LYS A 139 -14.24 -27.46 -2.67
CA LYS A 139 -14.10 -28.57 -3.64
C LYS A 139 -13.09 -28.40 -4.78
N THR A 140 -11.94 -29.04 -4.54
CA THR A 140 -11.04 -29.71 -5.51
C THR A 140 -11.81 -30.65 -6.46
N PRO A 141 -11.31 -30.94 -7.68
CA PRO A 141 -10.38 -32.07 -7.80
C PRO A 141 -9.27 -31.97 -8.88
N SER A 142 -8.19 -32.72 -8.60
CA SER A 142 -7.32 -33.50 -9.50
C SER A 142 -6.55 -32.82 -10.63
N SER A 143 -5.24 -32.74 -10.43
CA SER A 143 -4.19 -32.66 -11.45
C SER A 143 -4.28 -33.83 -12.46
N PRO A 144 -3.89 -33.63 -13.74
CA PRO A 144 -3.69 -34.74 -14.65
C PRO A 144 -2.36 -35.43 -14.35
N ASN A 145 -2.42 -36.71 -13.99
CA ASN A 145 -1.26 -37.60 -14.04
C ASN A 145 -0.87 -37.84 -15.50
N ILE A 146 0.34 -37.44 -15.86
CA ILE A 146 1.06 -38.04 -16.97
C ILE A 146 1.64 -39.35 -16.44
N SER A 147 1.11 -40.49 -16.90
CA SER A 147 1.76 -41.78 -16.74
C SER A 147 1.90 -42.48 -18.08
N SER A 148 3.12 -42.94 -18.28
CA SER A 148 3.70 -43.72 -19.37
C SER A 148 2.89 -44.91 -19.88
N SER A 149 3.09 -45.16 -21.17
CA SER A 149 2.86 -46.38 -21.93
C SER A 149 3.18 -47.71 -21.21
N GLY A 150 2.32 -48.72 -21.39
CA GLY A 150 2.59 -50.13 -21.09
C GLY A 150 1.39 -51.08 -21.26
N LEU A 151 1.28 -51.70 -22.44
CA LEU A 151 0.78 -53.05 -22.81
C LEU A 151 -0.39 -53.79 -22.07
N ASN A 152 -1.26 -54.39 -22.91
CA ASN A 152 -1.98 -55.69 -22.81
C ASN A 152 -3.53 -55.73 -22.57
N ASN A 153 -4.23 -55.97 -23.69
CA ASN A 153 -5.14 -57.09 -24.03
C ASN A 153 -6.62 -57.21 -23.54
N SER A 154 -7.48 -57.38 -24.56
CA SER A 154 -8.72 -58.18 -24.72
C SER A 154 -10.05 -57.83 -24.02
N GLY A 155 -11.07 -57.51 -24.86
CA GLY A 155 -12.36 -58.24 -24.89
C GLY A 155 -13.65 -57.49 -24.50
N GLY A 156 -14.63 -57.42 -25.41
CA GLY A 156 -16.07 -57.32 -25.07
C GLY A 156 -16.90 -56.21 -25.74
N ILE A 157 -17.99 -56.61 -26.41
CA ILE A 157 -18.91 -55.88 -27.32
C ILE A 157 -20.13 -55.27 -26.54
N PRO A 158 -20.89 -54.25 -27.07
CA PRO A 158 -21.92 -53.42 -26.40
C PRO A 158 -23.36 -54.01 -26.58
N PRO A 159 -24.58 -53.41 -26.28
CA PRO A 159 -25.10 -52.01 -26.47
C PRO A 159 -26.23 -51.58 -25.45
N PRO A 160 -27.34 -50.84 -25.79
CA PRO A 160 -27.51 -49.41 -26.14
C PRO A 160 -28.58 -48.62 -25.29
N SER A 161 -28.73 -47.31 -25.62
CA SER A 161 -29.97 -46.48 -25.61
C SER A 161 -30.08 -45.23 -24.69
N SER A 162 -30.49 -44.14 -25.36
CA SER A 162 -30.63 -42.69 -25.07
C SER A 162 -31.96 -42.31 -24.35
N PRO A 163 -32.43 -41.03 -24.22
CA PRO A 163 -31.84 -39.68 -24.35
C PRO A 163 -32.13 -38.72 -23.14
N SER A 164 -31.44 -37.57 -23.02
CA SER A 164 -32.04 -36.27 -22.59
C SER A 164 -31.03 -35.11 -22.65
N SER A 165 -31.51 -33.98 -23.19
CA SER A 165 -30.80 -32.70 -23.39
C SER A 165 -30.98 -31.74 -22.18
N PRO A 166 -30.56 -30.46 -22.24
CA PRO A 166 -29.38 -29.93 -21.55
C PRO A 166 -29.72 -29.06 -20.32
N GLY A 167 -28.98 -29.24 -19.24
CA GLY A 167 -28.97 -28.33 -18.09
C GLY A 167 -27.71 -27.48 -18.09
N TYR A 168 -27.84 -26.19 -18.41
CA TYR A 168 -26.81 -25.18 -18.17
C TYR A 168 -26.46 -25.13 -16.68
N SER A 169 -25.17 -25.17 -16.32
CA SER A 169 -24.70 -24.52 -15.11
C SER A 169 -23.23 -24.13 -15.20
N THR A 170 -23.03 -22.84 -14.97
CA THR A 170 -21.83 -22.02 -15.09
C THR A 170 -21.15 -21.87 -13.73
N GLY A 171 -19.80 -21.84 -13.73
CA GLY A 171 -19.03 -20.95 -12.86
C GLY A 171 -18.49 -21.52 -11.54
N THR A 172 -17.15 -21.66 -11.47
CA THR A 172 -16.41 -21.77 -10.21
C THR A 172 -15.22 -20.78 -10.19
N ILE A 173 -15.40 -19.64 -9.50
CA ILE A 173 -14.59 -18.41 -9.39
C ILE A 173 -13.83 -18.28 -8.05
N LYS A 174 -12.50 -18.39 -8.10
CA LYS A 174 -11.49 -18.19 -7.01
C LYS A 174 -11.33 -16.70 -6.63
N GLY A 175 -10.71 -16.45 -5.46
CA GLY A 175 -10.47 -15.11 -4.88
C GLY A 175 -9.48 -14.24 -5.66
N PHE A 176 -9.50 -12.94 -5.40
CA PHE A 176 -8.82 -11.89 -6.19
C PHE A 176 -7.88 -11.05 -5.31
N LEU A 177 -6.68 -10.72 -5.80
CA LEU A 177 -6.02 -9.45 -5.51
C LEU A 177 -6.36 -8.50 -6.68
N THR A 178 -7.27 -7.56 -6.42
CA THR A 178 -7.63 -6.34 -7.21
C THR A 178 -8.82 -6.35 -8.19
N LEU A 179 -9.29 -5.11 -8.47
CA LEU A 179 -10.46 -4.60 -9.22
C LEU A 179 -11.82 -4.66 -8.51
N GLY A 180 -12.01 -3.76 -7.55
CA GLY A 180 -13.34 -3.35 -7.09
C GLY A 180 -14.09 -2.57 -8.18
N LYS A 181 -15.08 -3.20 -8.82
CA LYS A 181 -16.05 -2.50 -9.68
C LYS A 181 -17.14 -1.90 -8.80
N LYS A 182 -17.24 -0.56 -8.75
CA LYS A 182 -18.34 0.16 -8.07
C LYS A 182 -19.60 0.14 -8.96
N ASN A 183 -20.73 -0.27 -8.39
CA ASN A 183 -22.05 -0.11 -9.02
C ASN A 183 -22.50 1.36 -8.90
N LYS A 184 -23.04 1.88 -10.00
CA LYS A 184 -23.38 3.28 -10.23
C LYS A 184 -24.71 3.64 -9.51
N ILE A 185 -24.68 4.61 -8.59
CA ILE A 185 -25.87 5.31 -8.09
C ILE A 185 -25.68 6.80 -8.32
N SER A 186 -26.73 7.44 -8.81
CA SER A 186 -26.78 8.80 -9.35
C SER A 186 -27.12 9.86 -8.29
N GLY A 187 -26.38 10.98 -8.32
CA GLY A 187 -26.91 12.35 -8.25
C GLY A 187 -26.97 13.06 -6.89
N ALA A 188 -26.17 14.12 -6.72
CA ALA A 188 -26.61 15.53 -6.57
C ALA A 188 -25.43 16.45 -6.16
N SER A 189 -25.49 17.70 -6.60
CA SER A 189 -24.43 18.73 -6.58
C SER A 189 -24.62 19.74 -5.43
N SER A 190 -23.54 20.26 -4.83
CA SER A 190 -23.48 21.68 -4.38
C SER A 190 -22.08 22.17 -3.96
N ASN A 191 -21.58 23.15 -4.71
CA ASN A 191 -20.97 24.45 -4.36
C ASN A 191 -19.89 24.63 -3.26
N ASN A 192 -18.80 25.27 -3.72
CA ASN A 192 -17.62 25.81 -3.02
C ASN A 192 -17.91 26.91 -1.99
N SER A 193 -17.06 26.99 -0.95
CA SER A 193 -16.41 28.24 -0.54
C SER A 193 -15.14 27.98 0.30
N SER A 194 -14.14 28.81 0.07
CA SER A 194 -12.77 28.81 0.59
C SER A 194 -12.62 29.58 1.90
N SER A 195 -11.71 29.17 2.79
CA SER A 195 -10.87 30.11 3.56
C SER A 195 -9.72 29.41 4.30
N ALA A 196 -8.50 29.91 4.08
CA ALA A 196 -7.30 29.65 4.87
C ALA A 196 -7.46 30.12 6.32
N ILE A 197 -6.73 29.53 7.29
CA ILE A 197 -6.23 30.19 8.52
C ILE A 197 -5.11 29.36 9.20
N SER A 198 -3.95 30.03 9.29
CA SER A 198 -2.94 30.16 10.35
C SER A 198 -2.20 28.99 11.01
N THR A 199 -0.88 29.10 10.83
CA THR A 199 0.26 28.25 11.17
C THR A 199 0.81 28.41 12.60
N THR A 200 -0.01 28.74 13.61
CA THR A 200 0.52 29.11 14.94
C THR A 200 0.17 28.16 16.09
N ILE A 201 -0.51 27.04 15.81
CA ILE A 201 -0.85 26.00 16.82
C ILE A 201 0.10 24.78 16.72
N ALA A 202 0.98 24.74 15.71
CA ALA A 202 1.80 23.56 15.40
C ALA A 202 2.99 23.31 16.35
N SER A 203 3.49 24.30 17.10
CA SER A 203 4.72 24.13 17.88
C SER A 203 4.49 23.68 19.33
N GLU A 204 3.32 23.90 19.91
CA GLU A 204 3.06 23.57 21.32
C GLU A 204 2.47 22.16 21.53
N HIS A 205 2.09 21.48 20.45
CA HIS A 205 1.54 20.12 20.48
C HIS A 205 2.61 19.01 20.34
N ALA A 206 3.86 19.37 20.03
CA ALA A 206 4.94 18.41 19.79
C ALA A 206 5.49 17.78 21.10
N SER A 207 5.34 18.43 22.24
CA SER A 207 5.93 18.00 23.52
C SER A 207 4.97 17.22 24.43
N LYS A 208 3.72 16.98 24.01
CA LYS A 208 2.72 16.15 24.75
C LYS A 208 2.30 14.87 24.02
N LEU A 209 2.96 14.48 22.93
CA LEU A 209 2.66 13.26 22.16
C LEU A 209 3.41 12.00 22.65
N ARG A 210 3.69 11.89 23.94
CA ARG A 210 4.00 10.60 24.57
C ARG A 210 2.76 10.16 25.34
N SER A 211 2.14 9.08 24.86
CA SER A 211 0.94 8.39 25.35
C SER A 211 -0.44 8.99 24.98
N SER A 212 -1.01 8.53 23.87
CA SER A 212 -2.27 7.76 23.83
C SER A 212 -2.75 7.56 22.39
N PHE A 213 -3.38 6.40 22.15
CA PHE A 213 -3.97 5.89 20.90
C PHE A 213 -2.99 5.19 19.93
N PRO A 214 -2.65 3.91 20.21
CA PRO A 214 -2.23 2.98 19.17
C PRO A 214 -3.34 2.92 18.12
N THR A 215 -2.95 2.99 16.84
CA THR A 215 -3.82 2.51 15.77
C THR A 215 -4.27 1.08 16.09
N LEU A 216 -5.58 0.82 15.94
CA LEU A 216 -6.30 -0.26 16.61
C LEU A 216 -5.57 -1.61 16.67
N GLY A 217 -5.59 -2.15 17.89
CA GLY A 217 -4.89 -3.33 18.38
C GLY A 217 -4.25 -2.90 19.68
N GLU A 218 -4.67 -3.45 20.82
CA GLU A 218 -4.15 -3.07 22.16
C GLU A 218 -2.62 -3.24 22.29
N GLU A 219 -1.94 -3.78 21.27
CA GLU A 219 -0.49 -3.96 21.18
C GLU A 219 0.17 -3.42 19.88
N GLY A 220 -0.51 -2.66 19.01
CA GLY A 220 0.15 -2.02 17.86
C GLY A 220 0.66 -2.98 16.75
N HIS A 221 -0.01 -4.11 16.53
CA HIS A 221 0.43 -5.16 15.59
C HIS A 221 0.45 -4.76 14.11
N PHE A 222 -0.33 -3.75 13.69
CA PHE A 222 -0.35 -3.26 12.32
C PHE A 222 -0.84 -1.81 12.22
N ARG A 223 -0.63 -1.20 11.06
CA ARG A 223 -1.13 0.12 10.70
C ARG A 223 -1.98 0.07 9.45
N LEU A 224 -2.92 1.00 9.35
CA LEU A 224 -3.72 1.21 8.14
C LEU A 224 -2.98 2.20 7.24
N VAL A 225 -2.75 1.83 5.98
CA VAL A 225 -1.97 2.63 5.02
C VAL A 225 -2.77 2.84 3.74
N TYR A 226 -2.91 4.09 3.31
CA TYR A 226 -3.49 4.43 2.01
C TYR A 226 -2.39 4.57 0.96
N ARG A 227 -2.37 3.65 -0.01
CA ARG A 227 -1.29 3.56 -1.01
C ARG A 227 -1.79 2.97 -2.34
N PRO A 228 -1.00 3.03 -3.42
CA PRO A 228 -1.37 2.45 -4.71
C PRO A 228 -1.75 0.96 -4.61
N THR A 229 -2.62 0.52 -5.51
CA THR A 229 -2.96 -0.91 -5.68
C THR A 229 -1.78 -1.70 -6.25
N SER A 230 -1.67 -2.99 -5.90
CA SER A 230 -0.61 -3.89 -6.42
C SER A 230 -0.74 -4.22 -7.90
N VAL A 231 -1.93 -4.07 -8.47
CA VAL A 231 -2.21 -4.27 -9.90
C VAL A 231 -2.67 -2.94 -10.48
N LEU A 232 -1.71 -2.08 -10.79
CA LEU A 232 -1.94 -0.79 -11.42
C LEU A 232 -1.19 -0.75 -12.76
N PRO A 233 -1.89 -0.81 -13.91
CA PRO A 233 -1.24 -0.62 -15.19
C PRO A 233 -0.55 0.74 -15.26
N LEU A 234 0.70 0.76 -15.73
CA LEU A 234 1.50 1.98 -15.80
C LEU A 234 0.84 3.10 -16.63
N GLU A 235 0.07 2.73 -17.66
CA GLU A 235 -0.67 3.70 -18.48
C GLU A 235 -1.79 4.39 -17.67
N ALA A 236 -2.45 3.65 -16.76
CA ALA A 236 -3.45 4.22 -15.88
C ALA A 236 -2.82 5.22 -14.91
N GLU A 237 -1.68 4.86 -14.31
CA GLU A 237 -0.90 5.77 -13.45
C GLU A 237 -0.50 7.05 -14.20
N ARG A 238 0.06 6.93 -15.41
CA ARG A 238 0.51 8.05 -16.23
C ARG A 238 -0.62 8.99 -16.68
N SER A 239 -1.84 8.48 -16.78
CA SER A 239 -3.00 9.29 -17.13
C SER A 239 -3.42 10.25 -16.00
N ILE A 240 -2.98 10.01 -14.77
CA ILE A 240 -3.34 10.80 -13.60
C ILE A 240 -2.43 12.03 -13.49
N ASN A 241 -3.06 13.20 -13.46
CA ASN A 241 -2.37 14.49 -13.37
C ASN A 241 -2.67 15.25 -12.07
N LYS A 242 -3.52 14.70 -11.22
CA LYS A 242 -3.93 15.34 -9.97
C LYS A 242 -2.75 15.46 -8.99
N PRO A 243 -2.42 16.66 -8.47
CA PRO A 243 -1.23 16.87 -7.64
C PRO A 243 -1.15 15.96 -6.41
N GLU A 244 -2.28 15.69 -5.77
CA GLU A 244 -2.38 14.83 -4.58
C GLU A 244 -2.07 13.37 -4.94
N ALA A 245 -2.61 12.87 -6.05
CA ALA A 245 -2.32 11.50 -6.51
C ALA A 245 -0.88 11.35 -6.99
N VAL A 246 -0.35 12.33 -7.75
CA VAL A 246 1.07 12.38 -8.14
C VAL A 246 1.97 12.36 -6.92
N HIS A 247 1.59 13.07 -5.86
CA HIS A 247 2.34 13.06 -4.61
C HIS A 247 2.37 11.67 -3.96
N LEU A 248 1.26 10.93 -3.95
CA LEU A 248 1.20 9.57 -3.41
C LEU A 248 2.07 8.58 -4.20
N PHE A 249 2.07 8.66 -5.53
CA PHE A 249 3.00 7.86 -6.35
C PHE A 249 4.45 8.24 -6.07
N TYR A 250 4.73 9.54 -5.95
CA TYR A 250 6.07 10.07 -5.68
C TYR A 250 6.63 9.56 -4.34
N ILE A 251 5.87 9.62 -3.24
CA ILE A 251 6.34 9.10 -1.95
C ILE A 251 6.52 7.58 -1.98
N GLN A 252 5.70 6.85 -2.74
CA GLN A 252 5.86 5.40 -2.94
C GLN A 252 7.13 5.07 -3.73
N ALA A 253 7.47 5.88 -4.73
CA ALA A 253 8.71 5.75 -5.49
C ALA A 253 9.94 6.07 -4.63
N ILE A 254 9.90 7.12 -3.79
CA ILE A 254 10.95 7.40 -2.79
C ILE A 254 11.14 6.17 -1.91
N HIS A 255 10.06 5.67 -1.31
CA HIS A 255 10.14 4.49 -0.43
C HIS A 255 10.87 3.32 -1.11
N ASN A 256 10.54 3.03 -2.38
CA ASN A 256 11.17 1.93 -3.12
C ASN A 256 12.64 2.20 -3.48
N VAL A 257 13.03 3.45 -3.76
CA VAL A 257 14.43 3.83 -3.98
C VAL A 257 15.24 3.70 -2.69
N ILE A 258 14.76 4.27 -1.59
CA ILE A 258 15.46 4.28 -0.29
C ILE A 258 15.64 2.86 0.26
N HIS A 259 14.62 2.02 0.17
CA HIS A 259 14.71 0.62 0.61
C HIS A 259 15.47 -0.29 -0.37
N SER A 260 16.03 0.27 -1.44
CA SER A 260 16.73 -0.46 -2.52
C SER A 260 15.87 -1.56 -3.16
N ASN A 261 14.55 -1.35 -3.20
CA ASN A 261 13.66 -2.13 -4.07
C ASN A 261 13.80 -1.66 -5.53
N TYR A 262 14.23 -0.40 -5.74
CA TYR A 262 14.73 0.12 -7.00
C TYR A 262 16.24 0.42 -6.91
N PRO A 263 17.12 -0.61 -6.96
CA PRO A 263 18.55 -0.39 -7.01
C PRO A 263 18.92 0.45 -8.24
N CYS A 264 19.74 1.48 -8.04
CA CYS A 264 20.14 2.40 -9.09
C CYS A 264 21.60 2.82 -8.91
N GLU A 265 22.18 3.31 -10.00
CA GLU A 265 23.56 3.83 -10.02
C GLU A 265 23.68 5.13 -9.22
N GLU A 266 24.91 5.46 -8.83
CA GLU A 266 25.19 6.61 -7.95
C GLU A 266 24.73 7.94 -8.53
N ASP A 267 24.94 8.16 -9.82
CA ASP A 267 24.52 9.37 -10.52
C ASP A 267 22.99 9.55 -10.50
N VAL A 268 22.25 8.46 -10.72
CA VAL A 268 20.79 8.46 -10.64
C VAL A 268 20.32 8.70 -9.20
N ALA A 269 20.95 8.05 -8.21
CA ALA A 269 20.62 8.25 -6.80
C ALA A 269 20.83 9.71 -6.37
N LEU A 270 21.94 10.33 -6.76
CA LEU A 270 22.22 11.74 -6.46
C LEU A 270 21.19 12.68 -7.12
N LYS A 271 20.82 12.41 -8.38
CA LYS A 271 19.77 13.17 -9.06
C LYS A 271 18.45 13.08 -8.30
N LEU A 272 18.02 11.87 -7.94
CA LEU A 272 16.78 11.64 -7.20
C LEU A 272 16.80 12.29 -5.81
N ALA A 273 17.92 12.19 -5.09
CA ALA A 273 18.14 12.84 -3.81
C ALA A 273 18.02 14.37 -3.90
N SER A 274 18.63 14.99 -4.92
CA SER A 274 18.55 16.44 -5.13
C SER A 274 17.13 16.93 -5.44
N ILE A 275 16.38 16.15 -6.24
CA ILE A 275 14.96 16.41 -6.51
C ILE A 275 14.16 16.31 -5.22
N GLN A 276 14.39 15.25 -4.43
CA GLN A 276 13.70 15.05 -3.17
C GLN A 276 13.95 16.18 -2.18
N LEU A 277 15.20 16.65 -2.08
CA LEU A 277 15.57 17.78 -1.25
C LEU A 277 14.86 19.05 -1.71
N GLN A 278 14.93 19.39 -3.00
CA GLN A 278 14.24 20.58 -3.55
C GLN A 278 12.72 20.52 -3.30
N VAL A 279 12.09 19.35 -3.41
CA VAL A 279 10.66 19.18 -3.14
C VAL A 279 10.32 19.38 -1.66
N LEU A 280 11.22 18.96 -0.75
CA LEU A 280 11.00 19.03 0.69
C LEU A 280 11.24 20.45 1.26
N VAL A 281 12.38 21.06 0.92
CA VAL A 281 12.85 22.31 1.55
C VAL A 281 12.82 23.53 0.64
N GLY A 282 12.60 23.34 -0.67
CA GLY A 282 12.66 24.40 -1.67
C GLY A 282 14.10 24.81 -2.01
N ASP A 283 14.25 26.05 -2.51
CA ASP A 283 15.54 26.60 -2.93
C ASP A 283 16.59 26.55 -1.82
N GLN A 284 17.83 26.26 -2.21
CA GLN A 284 18.95 26.03 -1.30
C GLN A 284 19.18 27.19 -0.30
N LYS A 285 19.26 26.83 0.98
CA LYS A 285 19.66 27.69 2.11
C LYS A 285 20.72 26.95 2.94
N LEU A 286 21.47 27.68 3.76
CA LEU A 286 22.53 27.10 4.58
C LEU A 286 21.99 26.06 5.58
N GLU A 287 20.83 26.33 6.19
CA GLU A 287 20.13 25.45 7.15
C GLU A 287 19.78 24.06 6.57
N HIS A 288 19.66 23.95 5.25
CA HIS A 288 19.31 22.68 4.60
C HIS A 288 20.46 21.67 4.63
N GLN A 289 21.72 22.13 4.78
CA GLN A 289 22.91 21.28 4.80
C GLN A 289 22.96 20.41 6.06
N ASP A 290 22.76 21.02 7.22
CA ASP A 290 22.76 20.31 8.51
C ASP A 290 21.63 19.27 8.54
N HIS A 291 20.43 19.65 8.13
CA HIS A 291 19.29 18.73 8.06
C HIS A 291 19.54 17.55 7.10
N LEU A 292 20.14 17.80 5.94
CA LEU A 292 20.48 16.75 4.97
C LEU A 292 21.48 15.75 5.57
N ARG A 293 22.51 16.23 6.27
CA ARG A 293 23.53 15.38 6.89
C ARG A 293 22.93 14.45 7.94
N GLU A 294 22.06 14.98 8.80
CA GLU A 294 21.39 14.22 9.86
C GLU A 294 20.40 13.18 9.31
N SER A 295 19.89 13.39 8.09
CA SER A 295 18.83 12.59 7.51
C SER A 295 19.21 11.92 6.19
N ILE A 296 20.51 11.70 5.92
CA ILE A 296 21.01 11.19 4.64
C ILE A 296 20.39 9.84 4.22
N SER A 297 20.05 9.01 5.21
CA SER A 297 19.39 7.71 5.02
C SER A 297 18.00 7.82 4.39
N ARG A 298 17.39 9.02 4.39
CA ARG A 298 16.10 9.30 3.74
C ARG A 298 16.25 9.70 2.27
N TYR A 299 17.48 9.94 1.78
CA TYR A 299 17.76 10.42 0.42
C TYR A 299 18.57 9.41 -0.41
N ILE A 300 19.44 8.64 0.25
CA ILE A 300 20.34 7.69 -0.42
C ILE A 300 19.83 6.25 -0.23
N PRO A 301 19.80 5.43 -1.30
CA PRO A 301 19.43 4.02 -1.22
C PRO A 301 20.26 3.22 -0.19
N SER A 302 19.60 2.33 0.53
CA SER A 302 20.21 1.54 1.60
C SER A 302 21.43 0.71 1.16
N HIS A 303 21.47 0.22 -0.08
CA HIS A 303 22.61 -0.53 -0.63
C HIS A 303 23.84 0.36 -0.92
N MET A 304 23.70 1.69 -0.88
CA MET A 304 24.77 2.65 -1.11
C MET A 304 25.20 3.40 0.15
N LEU A 305 24.36 3.42 1.20
CA LEU A 305 24.61 4.21 2.41
C LEU A 305 25.98 3.94 3.04
N SER A 306 26.48 2.70 3.01
CA SER A 306 27.78 2.34 3.58
C SER A 306 28.98 2.69 2.70
N LYS A 307 28.78 3.14 1.45
CA LYS A 307 29.88 3.42 0.51
C LYS A 307 30.62 4.73 0.83
N ARG A 308 29.95 5.68 1.47
CA ARG A 308 30.46 7.04 1.77
C ARG A 308 29.93 7.51 3.11
N LYS A 309 30.61 8.48 3.73
CA LYS A 309 30.11 9.14 4.93
C LYS A 309 28.96 10.11 4.61
N PRO A 310 28.07 10.45 5.56
CA PRO A 310 27.01 11.42 5.34
C PRO A 310 27.49 12.75 4.75
N GLU A 311 28.63 13.25 5.23
CA GLU A 311 29.24 14.51 4.77
C GLU A 311 29.67 14.46 3.30
N GLU A 312 30.14 13.31 2.85
CA GLU A 312 30.57 13.11 1.45
C GLU A 312 29.35 13.05 0.53
N TRP A 313 28.27 12.40 0.96
CA TRP A 313 27.01 12.40 0.20
C TRP A 313 26.43 13.81 0.09
N GLU A 314 26.41 14.56 1.19
CA GLU A 314 25.96 15.96 1.21
C GLU A 314 26.73 16.80 0.18
N GLN A 315 28.07 16.70 0.15
CA GLN A 315 28.91 17.43 -0.80
C GLN A 315 28.59 17.12 -2.27
N LEU A 316 28.04 15.93 -2.55
CA LEU A 316 27.64 15.53 -3.91
C LEU A 316 26.21 15.97 -4.26
N ILE A 317 25.29 16.00 -3.29
CA ILE A 317 23.88 16.36 -3.49
C ILE A 317 23.71 17.88 -3.63
N ILE A 318 24.40 18.66 -2.78
CA ILE A 318 24.21 20.11 -2.70
C ILE A 318 24.43 20.83 -4.05
N PRO A 319 25.49 20.55 -4.83
CA PRO A 319 25.66 21.16 -6.15
C PRO A 319 24.53 20.85 -7.12
N GLN A 320 23.95 19.65 -7.07
CA GLN A 320 22.82 19.27 -7.91
C GLN A 320 21.52 19.96 -7.47
N HIS A 321 21.33 20.09 -6.16
CA HIS A 321 20.21 20.83 -5.59
C HIS A 321 20.20 22.30 -6.04
N ALA A 322 21.37 22.95 -6.06
CA ALA A 322 21.52 24.33 -6.53
C ALA A 322 20.99 24.54 -7.97
N LEU A 323 21.12 23.54 -8.84
CA LEU A 323 20.67 23.59 -10.24
C LEU A 323 19.14 23.54 -10.37
N LEU A 324 18.42 23.10 -9.35
CA LEU A 324 16.96 22.97 -9.36
C LEU A 324 16.24 24.23 -8.86
N ARG A 325 16.98 25.31 -8.58
CA ARG A 325 16.43 26.56 -8.07
C ARG A 325 15.27 27.08 -8.91
N GLY A 326 14.17 27.46 -8.26
CA GLY A 326 12.97 27.98 -8.91
C GLY A 326 12.11 26.94 -9.63
N SER A 327 12.46 25.65 -9.54
CA SER A 327 11.65 24.57 -10.12
C SER A 327 10.37 24.32 -9.31
N GLU A 328 9.28 24.02 -10.02
CA GLU A 328 7.98 23.74 -9.40
C GLU A 328 7.95 22.34 -8.78
N SER A 329 7.44 22.22 -7.54
CA SER A 329 7.36 20.96 -6.80
C SER A 329 6.64 19.85 -7.58
N LEU A 330 5.52 20.16 -8.26
CA LEU A 330 4.77 19.16 -9.01
C LEU A 330 5.57 18.62 -10.21
N GLN A 331 6.29 19.48 -10.93
CA GLN A 331 7.12 19.08 -12.07
C GLN A 331 8.29 18.22 -11.61
N LEU A 332 8.91 18.56 -10.48
CA LEU A 332 9.97 17.77 -9.86
C LEU A 332 9.49 16.38 -9.44
N LYS A 333 8.31 16.28 -8.80
CA LYS A 333 7.69 14.99 -8.46
C LYS A 333 7.45 14.13 -9.71
N LYS A 334 6.95 14.74 -10.80
CA LYS A 334 6.78 14.07 -12.10
C LYS A 334 8.13 13.62 -12.68
N SER A 335 9.16 14.46 -12.65
CA SER A 335 10.49 14.10 -13.14
C SER A 335 11.15 12.96 -12.36
N TYR A 336 10.93 12.92 -11.04
CA TYR A 336 11.32 11.80 -10.19
C TYR A 336 10.64 10.51 -10.66
N LEU A 337 9.31 10.56 -10.82
CA LEU A 337 8.51 9.42 -11.28
C LEU A 337 8.93 8.97 -12.68
N GLU A 338 9.11 9.88 -13.63
CA GLU A 338 9.56 9.59 -14.99
C GLU A 338 10.93 8.89 -15.03
N THR A 339 11.81 9.22 -14.08
CA THR A 339 13.10 8.53 -13.94
C THR A 339 12.87 7.09 -13.48
N CYS A 340 12.05 6.88 -12.44
CA CYS A 340 11.76 5.56 -11.89
C CYS A 340 10.94 4.66 -12.86
N GLN A 341 9.97 5.23 -13.56
CA GLN A 341 9.06 4.54 -14.49
C GLN A 341 9.76 3.94 -15.73
N ARG A 342 11.05 4.23 -15.94
CA ARG A 342 11.87 3.61 -17.00
C ARG A 342 12.32 2.20 -16.61
N TRP A 343 12.34 1.87 -15.33
CA TRP A 343 12.75 0.55 -14.87
C TRP A 343 11.65 -0.48 -15.09
N LEU A 344 12.02 -1.66 -15.58
CA LEU A 344 11.07 -2.75 -15.83
C LEU A 344 10.36 -3.24 -14.57
N TYR A 345 11.00 -3.08 -13.41
CA TYR A 345 10.49 -3.47 -12.09
C TYR A 345 9.77 -2.31 -11.37
N TYR A 346 9.51 -1.18 -12.05
CA TYR A 346 8.71 -0.10 -11.48
C TYR A 346 7.28 -0.54 -11.21
N GLY A 347 6.67 -0.07 -10.12
CA GLY A 347 5.31 -0.49 -9.72
C GLY A 347 5.21 -1.94 -9.26
N SER A 348 6.34 -2.64 -9.03
CA SER A 348 6.31 -3.99 -8.47
C SER A 348 5.88 -4.02 -7.01
N THR A 349 5.13 -5.06 -6.66
CA THR A 349 5.04 -5.53 -5.27
C THR A 349 6.25 -6.41 -4.99
N PHE A 350 6.91 -6.20 -3.85
CA PHE A 350 8.19 -6.83 -3.52
C PHE A 350 8.08 -7.82 -2.37
N PHE A 351 8.61 -9.03 -2.56
CA PHE A 351 8.66 -10.09 -1.56
C PHE A 351 10.11 -10.43 -1.24
N LYS A 352 10.46 -10.48 0.04
CA LYS A 352 11.81 -10.90 0.46
C LYS A 352 11.92 -12.42 0.35
N ALA A 353 13.01 -12.89 -0.24
CA ALA A 353 13.25 -14.32 -0.41
C ALA A 353 14.74 -14.66 -0.33
N LYS A 354 15.05 -15.94 -0.14
CA LYS A 354 16.40 -16.48 -0.29
C LYS A 354 16.49 -17.35 -1.54
N TYR A 355 17.23 -16.90 -2.55
CA TYR A 355 17.57 -17.69 -3.73
C TYR A 355 18.35 -18.95 -3.35
N ILE A 356 17.90 -20.09 -3.87
CA ILE A 356 18.56 -21.39 -3.75
C ILE A 356 19.21 -21.70 -5.10
N PRO A 357 20.55 -21.70 -5.19
CA PRO A 357 21.23 -21.93 -6.45
C PRO A 357 21.07 -23.38 -6.92
N SER A 358 20.90 -23.56 -8.23
CA SER A 358 20.82 -24.89 -8.84
C SER A 358 22.18 -25.60 -8.92
N ASN A 359 23.29 -24.86 -8.79
CA ASN A 359 24.65 -25.37 -8.76
C ASN A 359 25.33 -24.97 -7.44
N THR A 360 26.04 -25.90 -6.81
CA THR A 360 26.74 -25.72 -5.53
C THR A 360 28.05 -24.92 -5.65
N SER A 361 28.53 -24.64 -6.86
CA SER A 361 29.74 -23.85 -7.07
C SER A 361 29.52 -22.38 -6.74
N PHE A 362 30.07 -21.98 -5.59
CA PHE A 362 30.00 -20.61 -5.03
C PHE A 362 30.47 -19.53 -6.02
N PHE A 363 31.48 -19.82 -6.85
CA PHE A 363 32.04 -18.86 -7.81
C PHE A 363 31.17 -18.60 -9.05
N THR A 364 30.11 -19.41 -9.26
CA THR A 364 29.23 -19.30 -10.43
C THR A 364 27.80 -18.89 -10.08
N GLN A 365 27.56 -18.54 -8.82
CA GLN A 365 26.23 -18.26 -8.32
C GLN A 365 25.69 -16.93 -8.88
N GLU A 366 24.46 -16.96 -9.39
CA GLU A 366 23.89 -15.81 -10.08
C GLU A 366 23.55 -14.65 -9.14
N PHE A 367 23.12 -14.94 -7.90
CA PHE A 367 22.68 -13.97 -6.88
C PHE A 367 23.21 -14.35 -5.50
N GLU A 368 23.50 -13.39 -4.63
CA GLU A 368 23.99 -13.60 -3.27
C GLU A 368 22.88 -13.91 -2.28
N GLY A 369 22.21 -15.07 -2.43
CA GLY A 369 21.31 -15.61 -1.42
C GLY A 369 20.07 -14.76 -1.15
N LYS A 370 20.15 -13.63 -0.44
CA LYS A 370 19.01 -12.74 -0.14
C LYS A 370 18.66 -11.90 -1.36
N VAL A 371 17.43 -12.06 -1.85
CA VAL A 371 16.90 -11.33 -3.01
C VAL A 371 15.51 -10.76 -2.71
N SER A 372 15.11 -9.74 -3.46
CA SER A 372 13.73 -9.29 -3.59
C SER A 372 13.13 -9.91 -4.85
N ILE A 373 11.93 -10.48 -4.75
CA ILE A 373 11.10 -10.86 -5.88
C ILE A 373 10.14 -9.70 -6.16
N GLY A 374 10.18 -9.13 -7.36
CA GLY A 374 9.25 -8.09 -7.81
C GLY A 374 8.26 -8.63 -8.83
N ILE A 375 6.98 -8.33 -8.67
CA ILE A 375 5.94 -8.67 -9.66
C ILE A 375 5.15 -7.41 -10.03
N ASN A 376 5.02 -7.13 -11.33
CA ASN A 376 4.20 -6.05 -11.89
C ASN A 376 3.66 -6.45 -13.29
N GLY A 377 3.07 -5.50 -14.01
CA GLY A 377 2.55 -5.73 -15.37
C GLY A 377 3.59 -6.06 -16.45
N ASN A 378 4.88 -5.84 -16.20
CA ASN A 378 5.94 -6.24 -17.11
C ASN A 378 6.29 -7.73 -16.93
N GLY A 379 6.23 -8.25 -15.70
CA GLY A 379 6.47 -9.66 -15.41
C GLY A 379 7.08 -9.91 -14.04
N PHE A 380 8.03 -10.83 -14.02
CA PHE A 380 8.70 -11.32 -12.81
C PHE A 380 10.14 -10.82 -12.77
N HIS A 381 10.53 -10.25 -11.64
CA HIS A 381 11.83 -9.60 -11.44
C HIS A 381 12.55 -10.22 -10.24
N ILE A 382 13.82 -10.55 -10.43
CA ILE A 382 14.72 -11.01 -9.37
C ILE A 382 15.72 -9.90 -9.10
N ILE A 383 15.76 -9.43 -7.86
CA ILE A 383 16.52 -8.25 -7.46
C ILE A 383 17.50 -8.59 -6.35
N ASP A 384 18.78 -8.42 -6.63
CA ASP A 384 19.84 -8.44 -5.62
C ASP A 384 20.49 -7.06 -5.51
N PRO A 385 20.09 -6.26 -4.51
CA PRO A 385 20.64 -4.92 -4.31
C PRO A 385 22.12 -4.93 -3.91
N LYS A 386 22.62 -6.01 -3.31
CA LYS A 386 23.99 -6.06 -2.78
C LYS A 386 25.02 -6.15 -3.90
N VAL A 387 24.75 -6.96 -4.92
CA VAL A 387 25.60 -7.07 -6.13
C VAL A 387 25.06 -6.27 -7.31
N MET A 388 24.06 -5.41 -7.10
CA MET A 388 23.45 -4.58 -8.15
C MET A 388 23.00 -5.38 -9.37
N LYS A 389 22.36 -6.54 -9.14
CA LYS A 389 21.97 -7.45 -10.22
C LYS A 389 20.48 -7.66 -10.30
N MET A 390 19.94 -7.38 -11.48
CA MET A 390 18.50 -7.45 -11.77
C MET A 390 18.27 -8.34 -12.97
N VAL A 391 17.37 -9.32 -12.83
CA VAL A 391 16.92 -10.15 -13.96
C VAL A 391 15.42 -10.01 -14.08
N SER A 392 14.93 -9.72 -15.28
CA SER A 392 13.51 -9.51 -15.57
C SER A 392 13.04 -10.47 -16.64
N TYR A 393 11.91 -11.11 -16.40
CA TYR A 393 11.26 -12.02 -17.34
C TYR A 393 9.84 -11.53 -17.63
N SER A 394 9.45 -11.52 -18.90
CA SER A 394 8.08 -11.20 -19.27
C SER A 394 7.16 -12.38 -19.01
N TYR A 395 5.85 -12.15 -18.89
CA TYR A 395 4.84 -13.21 -18.82
C TYR A 395 4.93 -14.22 -19.96
N ARG A 396 5.40 -13.82 -21.15
CA ARG A 396 5.63 -14.75 -22.29
C ARG A 396 6.72 -15.78 -22.02
N ASP A 397 7.68 -15.42 -21.19
CA ASP A 397 8.84 -16.26 -20.93
C ASP A 397 8.53 -17.31 -19.86
N ILE A 398 7.48 -17.10 -19.06
CA ILE A 398 7.06 -17.98 -17.97
C ILE A 398 6.49 -19.29 -18.54
N VAL A 399 7.09 -20.41 -18.14
CA VAL A 399 6.64 -21.76 -18.50
C VAL A 399 5.68 -22.29 -17.45
N ALA A 400 6.07 -22.19 -16.18
CA ALA A 400 5.32 -22.69 -15.04
C ALA A 400 5.86 -22.07 -13.75
N TRP A 401 5.01 -21.95 -12.74
CA TRP A 401 5.40 -21.64 -11.36
C TRP A 401 4.62 -22.51 -10.39
N ASP A 402 5.15 -22.65 -9.18
CA ASP A 402 4.50 -23.37 -8.09
C ASP A 402 4.95 -22.81 -6.74
N SER A 403 4.10 -22.96 -5.72
CA SER A 403 4.35 -22.46 -4.36
C SER A 403 4.11 -23.53 -3.31
N SER A 404 4.96 -23.57 -2.30
CA SER A 404 4.74 -24.31 -1.05
C SER A 404 4.69 -23.33 0.13
N SER A 405 4.45 -23.85 1.33
CA SER A 405 4.41 -23.04 2.56
C SER A 405 5.70 -22.27 2.87
N ASN A 406 6.85 -22.70 2.34
CA ASN A 406 8.14 -22.02 2.58
C ASN A 406 9.04 -21.92 1.34
N SER A 407 8.48 -22.12 0.16
CA SER A 407 9.24 -21.99 -1.08
C SER A 407 8.38 -21.54 -2.25
N PHE A 408 9.01 -20.85 -3.19
CA PHE A 408 8.43 -20.50 -4.48
C PHE A 408 9.37 -20.97 -5.59
N THR A 409 8.84 -21.62 -6.61
CA THR A 409 9.60 -22.10 -7.77
C THR A 409 9.01 -21.55 -9.05
N ILE A 410 9.85 -21.10 -9.97
CA ILE A 410 9.43 -20.59 -11.28
C ILE A 410 10.40 -21.01 -12.38
N LYS A 411 9.83 -21.38 -13.52
CA LYS A 411 10.55 -21.83 -14.72
C LYS A 411 10.30 -20.87 -15.87
N PHE A 412 11.37 -20.50 -16.55
CA PHE A 412 11.33 -19.66 -17.73
C PHE A 412 11.94 -20.37 -18.94
N HIS A 413 11.53 -19.98 -20.14
CA HIS A 413 12.26 -20.31 -21.36
C HIS A 413 13.67 -19.70 -21.26
N ASN A 414 14.70 -20.47 -21.61
CA ASN A 414 16.06 -19.95 -21.61
C ASN A 414 16.36 -19.28 -22.96
N PRO A 415 16.51 -17.94 -23.02
CA PRO A 415 16.79 -17.26 -24.28
C PRO A 415 18.20 -17.54 -24.82
N ASN A 416 19.12 -18.04 -23.99
CA ASN A 416 20.54 -18.17 -24.31
C ASN A 416 20.96 -19.58 -24.75
N SER A 417 20.02 -20.50 -24.98
CA SER A 417 20.36 -21.85 -25.44
C SER A 417 19.85 -22.10 -26.86
N SER A 418 20.71 -22.72 -27.66
CA SER A 418 20.46 -23.12 -29.05
C SER A 418 19.47 -24.29 -29.18
N LYS A 419 19.02 -24.88 -28.07
CA LYS A 419 17.98 -25.92 -28.03
C LYS A 419 16.64 -25.29 -27.67
N SER A 420 15.61 -25.49 -28.50
CA SER A 420 14.29 -24.86 -28.34
C SER A 420 13.61 -25.10 -26.99
N ASP A 421 13.97 -26.19 -26.30
CA ASP A 421 13.30 -26.64 -25.07
C ASP A 421 14.11 -26.37 -23.79
N SER A 422 15.21 -25.63 -23.87
CA SER A 422 15.98 -25.32 -22.66
C SER A 422 15.19 -24.38 -21.76
N THR A 423 15.02 -24.78 -20.51
CA THR A 423 14.37 -23.97 -19.48
C THR A 423 15.37 -23.59 -18.39
N LYS A 424 15.14 -22.43 -17.77
CA LYS A 424 15.88 -21.97 -16.59
C LYS A 424 14.94 -22.00 -15.39
N ASN A 425 15.36 -22.67 -14.33
CA ASN A 425 14.58 -22.85 -13.11
C ASN A 425 15.15 -22.00 -11.97
N TYR A 426 14.27 -21.33 -11.24
CA TYR A 426 14.59 -20.59 -10.03
C TYR A 426 13.82 -21.12 -8.85
N ILE A 427 14.51 -21.31 -7.72
CA ILE A 427 13.93 -21.76 -6.47
C ILE A 427 14.26 -20.73 -5.40
N PHE A 428 13.24 -20.32 -4.65
CA PHE A 428 13.35 -19.34 -3.59
C PHE A 428 12.76 -19.91 -2.30
N LYS A 429 13.45 -19.70 -1.17
CA LYS A 429 12.90 -19.92 0.17
C LYS A 429 12.20 -18.65 0.64
N THR A 430 10.92 -18.74 0.91
CA THR A 430 10.08 -17.62 1.38
C THR A 430 8.78 -18.16 1.97
N PRO A 431 8.28 -17.61 3.11
CA PRO A 431 6.96 -17.97 3.64
C PRO A 431 5.81 -17.34 2.84
N GLN A 432 6.11 -16.43 1.91
CA GLN A 432 5.12 -15.67 1.14
C GLN A 432 4.82 -16.31 -0.22
N GLY A 433 5.09 -17.62 -0.38
CA GLY A 433 4.94 -18.34 -1.66
C GLY A 433 3.52 -18.26 -2.23
N GLU A 434 2.49 -18.43 -1.39
CA GLU A 434 1.08 -18.32 -1.79
C GLU A 434 0.75 -16.91 -2.30
N LEU A 435 1.21 -15.86 -1.59
CA LEU A 435 0.97 -14.46 -1.99
C LEU A 435 1.64 -14.11 -3.33
N ILE A 436 2.85 -14.64 -3.56
CA ILE A 436 3.55 -14.50 -4.85
C ILE A 436 2.76 -15.18 -5.96
N ASN A 437 2.27 -16.41 -5.72
CA ASN A 437 1.46 -17.16 -6.68
C ASN A 437 0.17 -16.42 -7.07
N ASP A 438 -0.54 -15.89 -6.08
CA ASP A 438 -1.80 -15.18 -6.29
C ASP A 438 -1.56 -13.92 -7.12
N LEU A 439 -0.59 -13.10 -6.72
CA LEU A 439 -0.28 -11.86 -7.44
C LEU A 439 0.21 -12.13 -8.87
N LEU A 440 1.02 -13.17 -9.08
CA LEU A 440 1.47 -13.55 -10.42
C LEU A 440 0.31 -13.97 -11.31
N SER A 441 -0.66 -14.68 -10.75
CA SER A 441 -1.89 -15.09 -11.44
C SER A 441 -2.75 -13.89 -11.82
N ASP A 442 -2.94 -12.93 -10.91
CA ASP A 442 -3.74 -11.73 -11.14
C ASP A 442 -3.16 -10.87 -12.26
N TRP A 443 -1.84 -10.62 -12.23
CA TRP A 443 -1.18 -9.91 -13.30
C TRP A 443 -1.14 -10.68 -14.62
N SER A 444 -1.04 -12.02 -14.61
CA SER A 444 -1.10 -12.82 -15.84
C SER A 444 -2.44 -12.64 -16.56
N VAL A 445 -3.55 -12.58 -15.81
CA VAL A 445 -4.89 -12.34 -16.37
C VAL A 445 -5.00 -10.94 -16.97
N GLU A 446 -4.50 -9.91 -16.28
CA GLU A 446 -4.49 -8.53 -16.81
C GLU A 446 -3.62 -8.42 -18.06
N TRP A 447 -2.44 -9.04 -18.04
CA TRP A 447 -1.51 -9.06 -19.16
C TRP A 447 -2.12 -9.72 -20.41
N GLU A 448 -2.79 -10.87 -20.27
CA GLU A 448 -3.52 -11.49 -21.38
C GLU A 448 -4.64 -10.61 -21.94
N THR A 449 -5.33 -9.90 -21.04
CA THR A 449 -6.40 -8.97 -21.41
C THR A 449 -5.85 -7.83 -22.24
N GLU A 450 -4.69 -7.29 -21.86
CA GLU A 450 -4.02 -6.23 -22.60
C GLU A 450 -3.50 -6.70 -23.97
N LEU A 451 -2.94 -7.91 -24.06
CA LEU A 451 -2.56 -8.49 -25.35
C LEU A 451 -3.75 -8.59 -26.32
N LYS A 452 -4.92 -9.03 -25.83
CA LYS A 452 -6.15 -9.13 -26.63
C LYS A 452 -6.64 -7.76 -27.10
N LYS A 453 -6.41 -6.67 -26.35
CA LYS A 453 -6.73 -5.30 -26.79
C LYS A 453 -5.77 -4.84 -27.90
N GLN A 454 -4.49 -5.16 -27.79
CA GLN A 454 -3.47 -4.77 -28.77
C GLN A 454 -3.64 -5.50 -30.11
N THR A 455 -4.01 -6.78 -30.10
CA THR A 455 -4.26 -7.54 -31.34
C THR A 455 -5.53 -7.12 -32.07
N LYS A 456 -6.53 -6.56 -31.37
CA LYS A 456 -7.76 -6.02 -31.98
C LYS A 456 -7.61 -4.61 -32.56
N LYS A 457 -6.54 -3.90 -32.21
CA LYS A 457 -6.22 -2.55 -32.73
C LYS A 457 -5.35 -2.60 -34.00
N LYS A 458 -4.82 -3.77 -34.34
CA LYS A 458 -4.15 -4.05 -35.62
C LYS A 458 -5.15 -4.72 -36.55
#